data_AF-A0A819GBG3-F1
#
_entry.id   AF-A0A819GBG3-F1
#
_cell.length_a   1.000
_cell.length_b   1.000
_cell.length_c   1.000
_cell.angle_alpha   90.00
_cell.angle_beta   90.00
_cell.angle_gamma   90.00
#
_symmetry.space_group_name_H-M   'P 1'
#
loop_
_entity.id
_entity.type
_entity.pdbx_description
1 polymer ?
#
loop_
_entity_poly.entity_id
_entity_poly.type
_entity_poly.pdbx_seq_one_letter_code
_entity_poly.pdbx_strand_id
1 'polypeptide(L)'
;MLAPGRRHRLGYKKKTNQFLSSPYTDCTTKIPLAMQAMFNEYEGADYAYSQGVCYTLCIQAYIYQECGCVSPLQWSTRSVVLPGTNTMIQAALCNFTDTRYLEATVRISKTTSIWNYFCSDCLQECSTVSFTVTPSSVAAPSLPYAYMTKTFVESLSIPLPSKWSTDWLYEVQNNFVSLEVVCESTQVENYTQQASLSLVDVLSNVGGQTGLWIGISFLSVMEFIEMLYRILRYEFHIIRRAIINKLYMNNT
;
A
#
# COMPACT_ATOMS: atom_id res chain seq x y z
N MET A 1 -2.77 -2.43 -25.34
CA MET A 1 -1.97 -1.50 -26.16
C MET A 1 -2.93 -0.66 -27.00
N LEU A 2 -2.75 0.66 -27.03
CA LEU A 2 -3.63 1.57 -27.78
C LEU A 2 -3.25 1.50 -29.26
N ALA A 3 -4.07 0.82 -30.06
CA ALA A 3 -3.85 0.71 -31.50
C ALA A 3 -4.24 2.01 -32.22
N PRO A 4 -3.47 2.45 -33.22
CA PRO A 4 -3.89 3.56 -34.09
C PRO A 4 -5.09 3.15 -34.98
N GLY A 5 -5.73 4.13 -35.61
CA GLY A 5 -6.97 3.97 -36.40
C GLY A 5 -8.20 3.70 -35.56
N ARG A 6 -8.13 3.98 -34.26
CA ARG A 6 -9.20 3.69 -33.31
C ARG A 6 -9.36 4.80 -32.30
N ARG A 7 -10.61 4.98 -31.89
CA ARG A 7 -10.97 5.72 -30.68
C ARG A 7 -11.12 4.71 -29.55
N HIS A 8 -10.30 4.88 -28.52
CA HIS A 8 -10.30 4.09 -27.30
C HIS A 8 -11.01 4.86 -26.21
N ARG A 9 -11.98 4.21 -25.57
CA ARG A 9 -12.65 4.71 -24.37
C ARG A 9 -12.25 3.82 -23.20
N LEU A 10 -11.56 4.40 -22.23
CA LEU A 10 -11.15 3.78 -20.98
C LEU A 10 -12.12 4.23 -19.89
N GLY A 11 -13.07 3.35 -19.56
CA GLY A 11 -13.92 3.52 -18.39
C GLY A 11 -13.12 3.16 -17.14
N TYR A 12 -13.11 3.98 -16.10
CA TYR A 12 -12.49 3.62 -14.82
C TYR A 12 -13.50 3.60 -13.67
N LYS A 13 -13.26 2.68 -12.72
CA LYS A 13 -13.97 2.59 -11.43
C LYS A 13 -12.95 2.64 -10.30
N LYS A 14 -13.23 3.46 -9.29
CA LYS A 14 -12.38 3.58 -8.11
C LYS A 14 -12.72 2.47 -7.11
N LYS A 15 -11.71 1.73 -6.69
CA LYS A 15 -11.79 0.71 -5.65
C LYS A 15 -10.79 1.03 -4.54
N THR A 16 -11.26 1.10 -3.31
CA THR A 16 -10.40 1.27 -2.13
C THR A 16 -10.38 -0.01 -1.31
N ASN A 17 -9.19 -0.39 -0.84
CA ASN A 17 -9.01 -1.52 0.06
C ASN A 17 -8.32 -1.03 1.33
N GLN A 18 -8.87 -1.37 2.49
CA GLN A 18 -8.31 -1.03 3.79
C GLN A 18 -8.12 -2.31 4.59
N PHE A 19 -6.88 -2.58 4.95
CA PHE A 19 -6.47 -3.70 5.79
C PHE A 19 -6.38 -3.25 7.25
N LEU A 20 -6.63 -4.19 8.17
CA LEU A 20 -6.38 -3.96 9.58
C LEU A 20 -4.88 -4.02 9.84
N SER A 21 -4.37 -3.13 10.68
CA SER A 21 -2.98 -3.18 11.13
C SER A 21 -2.71 -4.38 12.04
N SER A 22 -1.43 -4.60 12.34
CA SER A 22 -0.98 -5.58 13.35
C SER A 22 -1.84 -5.49 14.61
N PRO A 23 -2.34 -6.63 15.14
CA PRO A 23 -1.89 -8.01 14.91
C PRO A 23 -2.58 -8.77 13.76
N TYR A 24 -3.48 -8.15 13.00
CA TYR A 24 -4.25 -8.87 11.97
C TYR A 24 -3.52 -9.03 10.64
N THR A 25 -2.88 -7.95 10.18
CA THR A 25 -2.10 -7.94 8.94
C THR A 25 -0.83 -7.11 9.16
N ASP A 26 0.31 -7.61 8.68
CA ASP A 26 1.58 -6.88 8.69
C ASP A 26 1.63 -5.89 7.52
N CYS A 27 1.05 -4.71 7.75
CA CYS A 27 0.99 -3.61 6.79
C CYS A 27 1.61 -2.32 7.34
N THR A 28 2.02 -1.41 6.46
CA THR A 28 2.57 -0.10 6.82
C THR A 28 1.89 1.04 6.07
N THR A 29 1.85 2.21 6.72
CA THR A 29 1.52 3.51 6.11
C THR A 29 2.70 4.47 6.13
N LYS A 30 3.84 4.05 6.70
CA LYS A 30 5.03 4.89 6.84
C LYS A 30 5.73 5.00 5.49
N ILE A 31 5.94 6.22 5.03
CA ILE A 31 6.63 6.52 3.77
C ILE A 31 8.14 6.66 4.05
N PRO A 32 9.01 5.83 3.43
CA PRO A 32 10.46 5.96 3.56
C PRO A 32 10.97 7.29 3.00
N LEU A 33 12.09 7.82 3.52
CA LEU A 33 12.70 9.06 3.03
C LEU A 33 13.03 9.01 1.53
N ALA A 34 13.55 7.89 1.02
CA ALA A 34 13.83 7.70 -0.40
C ALA A 34 12.56 7.87 -1.25
N MET A 35 11.42 7.37 -0.74
CA MET A 35 10.12 7.50 -1.40
C MET A 35 9.60 8.92 -1.36
N GLN A 36 9.74 9.59 -0.21
CA GLN A 36 9.37 11.00 -0.07
C GLN A 36 10.20 11.91 -0.99
N ALA A 37 11.50 11.65 -1.14
CA ALA A 37 12.37 12.41 -2.01
C ALA A 37 11.97 12.33 -3.49
N MET A 38 11.42 11.19 -3.94
CA MET A 38 10.89 11.07 -5.31
C MET A 38 9.61 11.89 -5.53
N PHE A 39 8.77 11.97 -4.51
CA PHE A 39 7.47 12.63 -4.65
C PHE A 39 7.50 14.13 -4.36
N ASN A 40 8.46 14.60 -3.56
CA ASN A 40 8.66 16.04 -3.32
C ASN A 40 8.99 16.83 -4.59
N GLU A 41 9.37 16.17 -5.69
CA GLU A 41 9.55 16.81 -7.01
C GLU A 41 8.21 17.22 -7.65
N TYR A 42 7.08 16.72 -7.14
CA TYR A 42 5.73 17.02 -7.63
C TYR A 42 4.96 17.89 -6.62
N GLU A 43 4.80 19.17 -6.93
CA GLU A 43 4.03 20.10 -6.08
C GLU A 43 2.54 19.72 -6.02
N GLY A 44 1.98 19.65 -4.80
CA GLY A 44 0.54 19.50 -4.57
C GLY A 44 -0.03 18.09 -4.71
N ALA A 45 0.81 17.05 -4.78
CA ALA A 45 0.36 15.65 -4.81
C ALA A 45 0.25 15.07 -3.39
N ASP A 46 -0.86 14.41 -3.08
CA ASP A 46 -0.95 13.50 -1.92
C ASP A 46 -0.36 12.14 -2.30
N TYR A 47 0.73 11.75 -1.64
CA TYR A 47 1.38 10.45 -1.86
C TYR A 47 1.14 9.51 -0.69
N ALA A 48 0.93 8.24 -1.04
CA ALA A 48 0.81 7.14 -0.09
C ALA A 48 1.95 6.15 -0.30
N TYR A 49 2.25 5.38 0.75
CA TYR A 49 3.18 4.27 0.63
C TYR A 49 2.68 3.24 -0.40
N SER A 50 3.58 2.76 -1.26
CA SER A 50 3.32 1.67 -2.19
C SER A 50 4.45 0.66 -2.14
N GLN A 51 4.10 -0.61 -1.95
CA GLN A 51 5.05 -1.71 -1.87
C GLN A 51 5.85 -1.88 -3.17
N GLY A 52 5.21 -1.70 -4.33
CA GLY A 52 5.91 -1.76 -5.63
C GLY A 52 6.99 -0.69 -5.79
N VAL A 53 6.72 0.51 -5.26
CA VAL A 53 7.72 1.61 -5.24
C VAL A 53 8.81 1.30 -4.22
N CYS A 54 8.48 0.73 -3.06
CA CYS A 54 9.47 0.27 -2.09
C CYS A 54 10.44 -0.76 -2.70
N TYR A 55 9.92 -1.76 -3.43
CA TYR A 55 10.76 -2.74 -4.12
C TYR A 55 11.65 -2.10 -5.18
N THR A 56 11.13 -1.13 -5.92
CA THR A 56 11.93 -0.39 -6.91
C THR A 56 13.09 0.32 -6.23
N LEU A 57 12.85 0.98 -5.10
CA LEU A 57 13.86 1.69 -4.32
C LEU A 57 14.92 0.77 -3.72
N CYS A 58 14.52 -0.37 -3.12
CA CYS A 58 15.49 -1.30 -2.52
C CYS A 58 16.40 -1.93 -3.59
N ILE A 59 15.87 -2.20 -4.79
CA ILE A 59 16.66 -2.66 -5.93
C ILE A 59 17.67 -1.60 -6.35
N GLN A 60 17.24 -0.33 -6.44
CA GLN A 60 18.15 0.77 -6.75
C GLN A 60 19.22 0.97 -5.68
N ALA A 61 18.90 0.76 -4.40
CA ALA A 61 19.87 0.83 -3.32
C ALA A 61 20.99 -0.20 -3.46
N TYR A 62 20.64 -1.43 -3.82
CA TYR A 62 21.63 -2.46 -4.11
C TYR A 62 22.47 -2.15 -5.36
N ILE A 63 21.83 -1.75 -6.46
CA ILE A 63 22.55 -1.40 -7.71
C ILE A 63 23.51 -0.24 -7.45
N TYR A 64 23.09 0.76 -6.67
CA TYR A 64 23.96 1.86 -6.28
C TYR A 64 25.14 1.39 -5.42
N GLN A 65 24.92 0.49 -4.47
CA GLN A 65 26.00 -0.05 -3.64
C GLN A 65 27.03 -0.85 -4.45
N GLU A 66 26.58 -1.63 -5.44
CA GLU A 66 27.47 -2.46 -6.27
C GLU A 66 28.12 -1.70 -7.42
N CYS A 67 27.44 -0.73 -8.03
CA CYS A 67 27.87 -0.07 -9.27
C CYS A 67 28.13 1.44 -9.14
N GLY A 68 27.64 2.10 -8.07
CA GLY A 68 27.74 3.55 -7.88
C GLY A 68 26.78 4.38 -8.75
N CYS A 69 25.80 3.73 -9.39
CA CYS A 69 24.85 4.36 -10.31
C CYS A 69 23.45 3.75 -10.18
N VAL A 70 22.44 4.39 -10.77
CA VAL A 70 21.02 3.97 -10.72
C VAL A 70 20.51 3.60 -12.11
N SER A 71 19.54 2.70 -12.18
CA SER A 71 18.96 2.23 -13.43
C SER A 71 18.34 3.37 -14.25
N PRO A 72 18.71 3.51 -15.54
CA PRO A 72 18.09 4.48 -16.45
C PRO A 72 16.60 4.20 -16.76
N LEU A 73 16.11 2.97 -16.56
CA LEU A 73 14.69 2.64 -16.75
C LEU A 73 13.80 3.21 -15.64
N GLN A 74 14.38 3.47 -14.48
CA GLN A 74 13.69 3.98 -13.29
C GLN A 74 14.26 5.35 -12.93
N TRP A 75 14.25 6.25 -13.92
CA TRP A 75 14.89 7.58 -13.82
C TRP A 75 14.29 8.48 -12.73
N SER A 76 13.06 8.23 -12.30
CA SER A 76 12.39 8.93 -11.19
C SER A 76 12.93 8.51 -9.83
N THR A 77 13.68 7.41 -9.74
CA THR A 77 14.20 6.84 -8.47
C THR A 77 15.70 7.10 -8.31
N ARG A 78 16.17 8.33 -8.58
CA ARG A 78 17.59 8.71 -8.44
C ARG A 78 18.03 8.93 -7.00
N SER A 79 17.07 9.14 -6.10
CA SER A 79 17.29 9.32 -4.67
C SER A 79 17.35 7.96 -3.99
N VAL A 80 18.53 7.58 -3.52
CA VAL A 80 18.79 6.30 -2.88
C VAL A 80 19.07 6.52 -1.39
N VAL A 81 18.60 5.59 -0.55
CA VAL A 81 18.95 5.51 0.86
C VAL A 81 19.45 4.10 1.12
N LEU A 82 20.67 3.97 1.66
CA LEU A 82 21.27 2.67 1.97
C LEU A 82 20.73 2.15 3.31
N PRO A 83 20.57 0.82 3.46
CA PRO A 83 20.08 0.23 4.70
C PRO A 83 21.00 0.60 5.88
N GLY A 84 20.41 1.05 6.99
CA GLY A 84 21.14 1.50 8.18
C GLY A 84 21.67 2.94 8.13
N THR A 85 21.43 3.67 7.04
CA THR A 85 21.75 5.10 6.92
C THR A 85 20.48 5.94 6.72
N ASN A 86 20.46 7.15 7.28
CA ASN A 86 19.37 8.11 7.06
C ASN A 86 19.77 9.21 6.07
N THR A 87 20.82 8.98 5.26
CA THR A 87 21.33 9.95 4.30
C THR A 87 20.76 9.67 2.91
N MET A 88 20.15 10.68 2.32
CA MET A 88 19.68 10.63 0.93
C MET A 88 20.86 10.93 0.00
N ILE A 89 21.05 10.05 -0.99
CA ILE A 89 22.11 10.16 -1.99
C ILE A 89 21.46 10.28 -3.35
N GLN A 90 21.80 11.34 -4.09
CA GLN A 90 21.40 11.51 -5.47
C GLN A 90 22.46 10.90 -6.38
N ALA A 91 22.09 9.83 -7.09
CA ALA A 91 23.01 9.07 -7.93
C ALA A 91 22.87 9.41 -9.43
N ALA A 92 23.97 9.26 -10.17
CA ALA A 92 23.98 9.36 -11.62
C ALA A 92 23.37 8.10 -12.27
N LEU A 93 22.92 8.23 -13.52
CA LEU A 93 22.37 7.10 -14.28
C LEU A 93 23.48 6.17 -14.76
N CYS A 94 23.25 4.86 -14.67
CA CYS A 94 24.11 3.86 -15.27
C CYS A 94 24.01 3.90 -16.81
N ASN A 95 25.08 3.50 -17.49
CA ASN A 95 25.02 3.23 -18.91
C ASN A 95 24.42 1.83 -19.15
N PHE A 96 23.49 1.71 -20.09
CA PHE A 96 22.85 0.43 -20.44
C PHE A 96 23.83 -0.63 -20.95
N THR A 97 24.97 -0.22 -21.50
CA THR A 97 25.99 -1.12 -22.05
C THR A 97 26.98 -1.63 -21.00
N ASP A 98 26.92 -1.16 -19.76
CA ASP A 98 27.82 -1.59 -18.70
C ASP A 98 27.47 -3.01 -18.22
N THR A 99 28.42 -3.93 -18.34
CA THR A 99 28.26 -5.33 -17.94
C THR A 99 28.05 -5.46 -16.43
N ARG A 100 28.68 -4.60 -15.62
CA ARG A 100 28.57 -4.64 -14.16
C ARG A 100 27.15 -4.33 -13.69
N TYR A 101 26.51 -3.35 -14.33
CA TYR A 101 25.10 -3.00 -14.08
C TYR A 101 24.15 -4.15 -14.47
N LEU A 102 24.37 -4.76 -15.63
CA LEU A 102 23.56 -5.89 -16.10
C LEU A 102 23.68 -7.09 -15.15
N GLU A 103 24.90 -7.42 -14.73
CA GLU A 103 25.16 -8.49 -13.77
C GLU A 103 24.52 -8.21 -12.41
N ALA A 104 24.62 -6.98 -11.90
CA ALA A 104 23.99 -6.58 -10.65
C ALA A 104 22.46 -6.74 -10.70
N THR A 105 21.83 -6.29 -11.79
CA THR A 105 20.37 -6.39 -11.97
C THR A 105 19.90 -7.86 -12.00
N VAL A 106 20.67 -8.74 -12.63
CA VAL A 106 20.38 -10.18 -12.64
C VAL A 106 20.69 -10.83 -11.28
N ARG A 107 21.71 -10.38 -10.58
CA ARG A 107 22.12 -10.96 -9.30
C ARG A 107 21.07 -10.72 -8.21
N ILE A 108 20.55 -9.49 -8.07
CA ILE A 108 19.51 -9.20 -7.06
C ILE A 108 18.22 -10.00 -7.30
N SER A 109 17.84 -10.23 -8.56
CA SER A 109 16.65 -11.02 -8.90
C SER A 109 16.84 -12.53 -8.68
N LYS A 110 18.08 -13.03 -8.71
CA LYS A 110 18.39 -14.46 -8.51
C LYS A 110 18.75 -14.84 -7.08
N THR A 111 19.31 -13.90 -6.30
CA THR A 111 19.88 -14.19 -4.98
C THR A 111 18.96 -13.74 -3.85
N THR A 112 18.30 -14.69 -3.19
CA THR A 112 17.33 -14.42 -2.12
C THR A 112 17.95 -13.76 -0.88
N SER A 113 19.21 -14.04 -0.54
CA SER A 113 19.87 -13.41 0.61
C SER A 113 20.07 -11.91 0.43
N ILE A 114 20.45 -11.48 -0.78
CA ILE A 114 20.56 -10.07 -1.16
C ILE A 114 19.17 -9.43 -1.11
N TRP A 115 18.18 -10.08 -1.73
CA TRP A 115 16.81 -9.60 -1.71
C TRP A 115 16.28 -9.36 -0.29
N ASN A 116 16.45 -10.33 0.61
CA ASN A 116 16.00 -10.22 1.99
C ASN A 116 16.77 -9.15 2.77
N TYR A 117 18.06 -8.93 2.50
CA TYR A 117 18.83 -7.91 3.19
C TYR A 117 18.41 -6.47 2.81
N PHE A 118 18.10 -6.22 1.54
CA PHE A 118 17.74 -4.88 1.06
C PHE A 118 16.23 -4.61 1.07
N CYS A 119 15.40 -5.62 0.88
CA CYS A 119 13.96 -5.46 0.61
C CYS A 119 13.04 -6.08 1.68
N SER A 120 13.56 -6.62 2.80
CA SER A 120 12.72 -7.19 3.88
C SER A 120 11.74 -6.20 4.49
N ASP A 121 12.09 -4.91 4.50
CA ASP A 121 11.32 -3.87 5.16
C ASP A 121 10.13 -3.39 4.31
N CYS A 122 10.00 -3.89 3.08
CA CYS A 122 8.90 -3.55 2.16
C CYS A 122 7.62 -4.33 2.49
N LEU A 123 6.95 -3.91 3.57
CA LEU A 123 5.63 -4.40 3.95
C LEU A 123 4.54 -4.01 2.93
N GLN A 124 3.38 -4.65 3.02
CA GLN A 124 2.22 -4.28 2.20
C GLN A 124 1.60 -2.96 2.69
N GLU A 125 1.03 -2.16 1.78
CA GLU A 125 0.27 -0.97 2.16
C GLU A 125 -1.03 -1.29 2.93
N CYS A 126 -1.30 -0.58 4.04
CA CYS A 126 -2.55 -0.77 4.80
C CYS A 126 -3.80 -0.20 4.10
N SER A 127 -3.62 0.81 3.25
CA SER A 127 -4.71 1.47 2.52
C SER A 127 -4.30 1.62 1.08
N THR A 128 -5.10 1.08 0.16
CA THR A 128 -4.78 1.03 -1.27
C THR A 128 -5.93 1.62 -2.06
N VAL A 129 -5.59 2.46 -3.05
CA VAL A 129 -6.54 2.99 -4.01
C VAL A 129 -6.17 2.42 -5.37
N SER A 130 -7.06 1.62 -5.92
CA SER A 130 -6.90 0.97 -7.22
C SER A 130 -7.98 1.45 -8.18
N PHE A 131 -7.64 1.49 -9.46
CA PHE A 131 -8.57 1.85 -10.52
C PHE A 131 -8.74 0.66 -11.45
N THR A 132 -9.94 0.09 -11.46
CA THR A 132 -10.29 -0.94 -12.44
C THR A 132 -10.64 -0.25 -13.74
N VAL A 133 -9.89 -0.55 -14.80
CA VAL A 133 -10.08 0.07 -16.13
C VAL A 133 -10.74 -0.92 -17.08
N THR A 134 -11.87 -0.54 -17.63
CA THR A 134 -12.61 -1.26 -18.67
C THR A 134 -12.30 -0.64 -20.03
N PRO A 135 -11.43 -1.25 -20.87
CA PRO A 135 -11.12 -0.72 -22.18
C PRO A 135 -12.20 -1.07 -23.20
N SER A 136 -12.56 -0.10 -24.05
CA SER A 136 -13.41 -0.30 -25.22
C SER A 136 -12.84 0.49 -26.40
N SER A 137 -13.07 0.03 -27.63
CA SER A 137 -12.54 0.74 -28.80
C SER A 137 -13.43 0.62 -30.03
N VAL A 138 -13.46 1.68 -30.84
CA VAL A 138 -14.20 1.76 -32.10
C VAL A 138 -13.29 2.26 -33.21
N ALA A 139 -13.53 1.85 -34.46
CA ALA A 139 -12.80 2.37 -35.61
C ALA A 139 -13.03 3.89 -35.74
N ALA A 140 -11.94 4.63 -35.92
CA ALA A 140 -11.98 6.09 -36.04
C ALA A 140 -10.73 6.58 -36.82
N PRO A 141 -10.78 7.74 -37.49
CA PRO A 141 -11.91 8.66 -37.59
C PRO A 141 -12.96 8.22 -38.61
N SER A 142 -14.20 8.70 -38.45
CA SER A 142 -15.19 8.62 -39.54
C SER A 142 -14.78 9.55 -40.68
N LEU A 143 -15.22 9.27 -41.91
CA LEU A 143 -14.83 10.05 -43.09
C LEU A 143 -14.95 11.58 -42.92
N PRO A 144 -16.06 12.16 -42.40
CA PRO A 144 -16.13 13.61 -42.17
C PRO A 144 -15.11 14.09 -41.11
N TYR A 145 -14.88 13.30 -40.06
CA TYR A 145 -13.88 13.62 -39.03
C TYR A 145 -12.44 13.51 -39.56
N ALA A 146 -12.20 12.62 -40.52
CA ALA A 146 -10.90 12.49 -41.19
C ALA A 146 -10.56 13.76 -41.96
N TYR A 147 -11.52 14.36 -42.67
CA TYR A 147 -11.35 15.65 -43.34
C TYR A 147 -11.05 16.79 -42.35
N MET A 148 -11.75 16.85 -41.22
CA MET A 148 -11.44 17.84 -40.17
C MET A 148 -10.03 17.65 -39.59
N THR A 149 -9.62 16.40 -39.40
CA THR A 149 -8.26 16.06 -38.95
C THR A 149 -7.22 16.49 -39.99
N LYS A 150 -7.50 16.28 -41.27
CA LYS A 150 -6.65 16.73 -42.38
C LYS A 150 -6.44 18.24 -42.36
N THR A 151 -7.52 19.03 -42.30
CA THR A 151 -7.42 20.49 -42.25
C THR A 151 -6.69 20.98 -41.02
N PHE A 152 -6.88 20.31 -39.88
CA PHE A 152 -6.16 20.62 -38.65
C PHE A 152 -4.66 20.34 -38.80
N VAL A 153 -4.27 19.17 -39.31
CA VAL A 153 -2.86 18.81 -39.52
C VAL A 153 -2.18 19.73 -40.54
N GLU A 154 -2.86 20.09 -41.64
CA GLU A 154 -2.33 21.02 -42.65
C GLU A 154 -2.20 22.45 -42.12
N SER A 155 -3.00 22.83 -41.11
CA SER A 155 -2.87 24.12 -40.43
C SER A 155 -1.69 24.17 -39.45
N LEU A 156 -1.18 23.02 -39.02
CA LEU A 156 -0.01 22.94 -38.17
C LEU A 156 1.27 23.01 -39.02
N SER A 157 2.25 23.81 -38.59
CA SER A 157 3.56 23.92 -39.24
C SER A 157 4.48 22.73 -38.93
N ILE A 158 3.96 21.51 -39.08
CA ILE A 158 4.63 20.24 -38.77
C ILE A 158 4.99 19.54 -40.09
N PRO A 159 6.16 18.86 -40.18
CA PRO A 159 6.51 18.08 -41.36
C PRO A 159 5.45 17.00 -41.64
N LEU A 160 4.85 17.07 -42.84
CA LEU A 160 3.85 16.12 -43.30
C LEU A 160 4.51 14.80 -43.77
N PRO A 161 3.82 13.65 -43.64
CA PRO A 161 4.29 12.39 -44.21
C PRO A 161 4.52 12.51 -45.73
N SER A 162 5.51 11.79 -46.27
CA SER A 162 5.87 11.86 -47.68
C SER A 162 4.74 11.47 -48.64
N LYS A 163 3.77 10.66 -48.18
CA LYS A 163 2.60 10.20 -48.95
C LYS A 163 1.33 11.02 -48.68
N TRP A 164 1.44 12.15 -47.96
CA TRP A 164 0.27 12.96 -47.61
C TRP A 164 -0.48 13.48 -48.83
N SER A 165 0.20 13.89 -49.90
CA SER A 165 -0.47 14.41 -51.10
C SER A 165 -1.27 13.35 -51.87
N THR A 166 -0.90 12.07 -51.78
CA THR A 166 -1.52 10.97 -52.54
C THR A 166 -2.51 10.15 -51.70
N ASP A 167 -2.13 9.76 -50.49
CA ASP A 167 -2.88 8.82 -49.63
C ASP A 167 -3.10 9.36 -48.20
N TRP A 168 -3.41 10.65 -48.06
CA TRP A 168 -3.64 11.28 -46.74
C TRP A 168 -4.64 10.50 -45.87
N LEU A 169 -5.68 9.90 -46.46
CA LEU A 169 -6.71 9.20 -45.70
C LEU A 169 -6.15 7.95 -44.99
N TYR A 170 -5.28 7.21 -45.68
CA TYR A 170 -4.60 6.04 -45.12
C TYR A 170 -3.60 6.47 -44.03
N GLU A 171 -2.85 7.54 -44.28
CA GLU A 171 -1.91 8.10 -43.28
C GLU A 171 -2.64 8.59 -42.02
N VAL A 172 -3.79 9.24 -42.17
CA VAL A 172 -4.63 9.63 -41.03
C VAL A 172 -5.14 8.39 -40.30
N GLN A 173 -5.67 7.39 -41.00
CA GLN A 173 -6.18 6.18 -40.34
C GLN A 173 -5.09 5.38 -39.62
N ASN A 174 -3.87 5.30 -40.14
CA ASN A 174 -2.80 4.52 -39.51
C ASN A 174 -2.06 5.25 -38.39
N ASN A 175 -2.20 6.58 -38.27
CA ASN A 175 -1.53 7.36 -37.24
C ASN A 175 -2.49 8.00 -36.23
N PHE A 176 -3.78 8.10 -36.55
CA PHE A 176 -4.78 8.69 -35.66
C PHE A 176 -5.09 7.78 -34.47
N VAL A 177 -5.01 8.31 -33.26
CA VAL A 177 -5.51 7.65 -32.06
C VAL A 177 -6.29 8.66 -31.23
N SER A 178 -7.50 8.29 -30.81
CA SER A 178 -8.31 9.11 -29.90
C SER A 178 -8.44 8.36 -28.59
N LEU A 179 -8.07 9.00 -27.48
CA LEU A 179 -8.16 8.42 -26.14
C LEU A 179 -9.15 9.23 -25.31
N GLU A 180 -10.16 8.55 -24.78
CA GLU A 180 -11.18 9.13 -23.92
C GLU A 180 -11.17 8.37 -22.58
N VAL A 181 -10.82 9.08 -21.49
CA VAL A 181 -10.80 8.51 -20.13
C VAL A 181 -12.01 9.05 -19.38
N VAL A 182 -12.93 8.16 -18.99
CA VAL A 182 -14.23 8.54 -18.41
C VAL A 182 -14.49 7.72 -17.15
N CYS A 183 -15.03 8.38 -16.12
CA CYS A 183 -15.51 7.69 -14.92
C CYS A 183 -16.77 6.89 -15.29
N GLU A 184 -16.72 5.55 -15.20
CA GLU A 184 -17.84 4.70 -15.61
C GLU A 184 -19.01 4.78 -14.64
N SER A 185 -18.71 4.95 -13.35
CA SER A 185 -19.70 5.10 -12.27
C SER A 185 -19.12 5.98 -11.17
N THR A 186 -19.95 6.82 -10.56
CA THR A 186 -19.61 7.59 -9.36
C THR A 186 -19.58 6.73 -8.09
N GLN A 187 -20.02 5.48 -8.18
CA GLN A 187 -19.95 4.52 -7.08
C GLN A 187 -18.49 4.15 -6.81
N VAL A 188 -18.11 4.17 -5.54
CA VAL A 188 -16.79 3.76 -5.07
C VAL A 188 -16.95 2.44 -4.33
N GLU A 189 -16.22 1.42 -4.75
CA GLU A 189 -16.17 0.14 -4.06
C GLU A 189 -15.17 0.22 -2.91
N ASN A 190 -15.65 0.05 -1.68
CA ASN A 190 -14.80 0.08 -0.48
C ASN A 190 -14.77 -1.29 0.17
N TYR A 191 -13.59 -1.91 0.21
CA TYR A 191 -13.33 -3.15 0.91
C TYR A 191 -12.60 -2.83 2.20
N THR A 192 -13.23 -3.11 3.34
CA THR A 192 -12.62 -2.89 4.66
C THR A 192 -12.52 -4.22 5.38
N GLN A 193 -11.34 -4.54 5.89
CA GLN A 193 -11.13 -5.70 6.75
C GLN A 193 -11.68 -5.37 8.13
N GLN A 194 -12.48 -6.28 8.70
CA GLN A 194 -13.02 -6.16 10.05
C GLN A 194 -12.63 -7.40 10.85
N ALA A 195 -12.40 -7.23 12.16
CA ALA A 195 -12.09 -8.34 13.04
C ALA A 195 -13.31 -9.27 13.12
N SER A 196 -13.09 -10.57 12.97
CA SER A 196 -14.17 -11.57 13.04
C SER A 196 -14.76 -11.70 14.45
N LEU A 197 -13.99 -11.35 15.47
CA LEU A 197 -14.37 -11.31 16.88
C LEU A 197 -13.91 -9.99 17.47
N SER A 198 -14.86 -9.18 17.90
CA SER A 198 -14.61 -8.03 18.75
C SER A 198 -14.48 -8.46 20.22
N LEU A 199 -13.87 -7.61 21.05
CA LEU A 199 -13.82 -7.83 22.50
C LEU A 199 -15.22 -8.02 23.12
N VAL A 200 -16.21 -7.31 22.59
CA VAL A 200 -17.61 -7.43 23.03
C VAL A 200 -18.16 -8.82 22.69
N ASP A 201 -17.81 -9.37 21.52
CA ASP A 201 -18.23 -10.71 21.11
C ASP A 201 -17.57 -11.78 21.98
N VAL A 202 -16.29 -11.59 22.32
CA VAL A 202 -15.58 -12.50 23.23
C VAL A 202 -16.24 -12.50 24.62
N LEU A 203 -16.53 -11.32 25.17
CA LEU A 203 -17.20 -11.20 26.47
C LEU A 203 -18.61 -11.80 26.45
N SER A 204 -19.36 -11.57 25.37
CA SER A 204 -20.68 -12.14 25.17
C SER A 204 -20.65 -13.67 25.09
N ASN A 205 -19.70 -14.23 24.32
CA ASN A 205 -19.54 -15.67 24.19
C ASN A 205 -19.11 -16.33 25.50
N VAL A 206 -18.16 -15.73 26.22
CA VAL A 206 -17.75 -16.23 27.55
C VAL A 206 -18.92 -16.16 28.52
N GLY A 207 -19.58 -15.01 28.64
CA GLY A 207 -20.72 -14.84 29.55
C GLY A 207 -21.90 -15.76 29.23
N GLY A 208 -22.19 -15.96 27.93
CA GLY A 208 -23.23 -16.87 27.46
C GLY A 208 -22.92 -18.32 27.79
N GLN A 209 -21.69 -18.78 27.54
CA GLN A 209 -21.29 -20.15 27.88
C GLN A 209 -21.20 -20.37 29.39
N THR A 210 -20.63 -19.44 30.16
CA THR A 210 -20.55 -19.58 31.63
C THR A 210 -21.94 -19.52 32.27
N GLY A 211 -22.81 -18.66 31.77
CA GLY A 211 -24.20 -18.55 32.21
C GLY A 211 -25.03 -19.79 31.88
N LEU A 212 -24.79 -20.42 30.71
CA LEU A 212 -25.50 -21.62 30.31
C LEU A 212 -25.06 -22.87 31.08
N TRP A 213 -23.75 -23.08 31.24
CA TRP A 213 -23.22 -24.31 31.84
C TRP A 213 -23.18 -24.28 33.36
N ILE A 214 -22.76 -23.15 33.93
CA ILE A 214 -22.56 -23.02 35.39
C ILE A 214 -23.75 -22.29 36.04
N GLY A 215 -24.56 -21.56 35.26
CA GLY A 215 -25.63 -20.71 35.82
C GLY A 215 -25.11 -19.46 36.53
N ILE A 216 -23.80 -19.18 36.42
CA ILE A 216 -23.15 -18.06 37.10
C ILE A 216 -23.25 -16.81 36.24
N SER A 217 -23.76 -15.75 36.86
CA SER A 217 -23.82 -14.41 36.26
C SER A 217 -22.68 -13.53 36.78
N PHE A 218 -22.46 -12.38 36.13
CA PHE A 218 -21.52 -11.36 36.64
C PHE A 218 -21.82 -10.93 38.08
N LEU A 219 -23.10 -10.87 38.46
CA LEU A 219 -23.51 -10.55 39.83
C LEU A 219 -23.09 -11.63 40.83
N SER A 220 -23.23 -12.90 40.44
CA SER A 220 -22.80 -14.05 41.26
C SER A 220 -21.29 -14.05 41.50
N VAL A 221 -20.49 -13.61 40.52
CA VAL A 221 -19.03 -13.44 40.69
C VAL A 221 -18.72 -12.31 41.67
N MET A 222 -19.41 -11.17 41.56
CA MET A 222 -19.23 -10.06 42.50
C MET A 222 -19.60 -10.44 43.93
N GLU A 223 -20.68 -11.21 44.12
CA GLU A 223 -21.08 -11.73 45.42
C GLU A 223 -20.03 -12.68 46.01
N PHE A 224 -19.45 -13.56 45.18
CA PHE A 224 -18.36 -14.45 45.62
C PHE A 224 -17.11 -13.65 46.06
N ILE A 225 -16.76 -12.58 45.34
CA ILE A 225 -15.66 -11.68 45.71
C ILE A 225 -15.95 -10.97 47.04
N GLU A 226 -17.18 -10.48 47.25
CA GLU A 226 -17.57 -9.87 48.52
C GLU A 226 -17.48 -10.87 49.68
N MET A 227 -17.95 -12.10 49.47
CA MET A 227 -17.86 -13.17 50.46
C MET A 227 -16.40 -13.47 50.83
N LEU A 228 -15.51 -13.62 49.84
CA LEU A 228 -14.07 -13.81 50.06
C LEU A 228 -13.46 -12.65 50.86
N TYR A 229 -13.80 -11.40 50.51
CA TYR A 229 -13.32 -10.23 51.22
C TYR A 229 -13.77 -10.22 52.69
N ARG A 230 -15.04 -10.56 52.96
CA ARG A 230 -15.58 -10.64 54.33
C ARG A 230 -14.88 -11.73 55.14
N ILE A 231 -14.64 -12.91 54.55
CA ILE A 231 -13.94 -14.03 55.20
C ILE A 231 -12.50 -13.64 55.54
N LEU A 232 -11.75 -13.09 54.58
CA LEU A 232 -10.37 -12.66 54.81
C LEU A 232 -10.28 -11.59 55.90
N ARG A 233 -11.20 -10.61 55.90
CA ARG A 233 -11.26 -9.58 56.94
C ARG A 233 -11.56 -10.19 58.32
N TYR A 234 -12.45 -11.17 58.39
CA TYR A 234 -12.81 -11.85 59.63
C TYR A 234 -11.63 -12.64 60.21
N GLU A 235 -10.94 -13.43 59.38
CA GLU A 235 -9.72 -14.15 59.78
C GLU A 235 -8.63 -13.19 60.25
N PHE A 236 -8.41 -12.07 59.53
CA PHE A 236 -7.45 -11.05 59.95
C PHE A 236 -7.82 -10.41 61.30
N HIS A 237 -9.11 -10.23 61.56
CA HIS A 237 -9.61 -9.70 62.83
C HIS A 237 -9.44 -10.71 63.98
N ILE A 238 -9.68 -12.00 63.75
CA ILE A 238 -9.41 -13.07 64.72
C ILE A 238 -7.91 -13.15 65.03
N ILE A 239 -7.07 -13.17 64.00
CA ILE A 239 -5.61 -13.22 64.16
C ILE A 239 -5.11 -11.99 64.93
N ARG A 240 -5.62 -10.79 64.62
CA ARG A 240 -5.33 -9.58 65.41
C ARG A 240 -5.74 -9.72 66.87
N ARG A 241 -6.93 -10.25 67.18
CA ARG A 241 -7.37 -10.48 68.56
C ARG A 241 -6.49 -11.51 69.28
N ALA A 242 -6.10 -12.60 68.61
CA ALA A 242 -5.23 -13.61 69.17
C ALA A 242 -3.83 -13.06 69.49
N ILE A 243 -3.28 -12.19 68.63
CA ILE A 243 -2.00 -11.51 68.86
C ILE A 243 -2.09 -10.52 70.02
N ILE A 244 -3.15 -9.71 70.10
CA ILE A 244 -3.36 -8.74 71.20
C ILE A 244 -3.50 -9.47 72.54
N ASN A 245 -4.23 -10.58 72.59
CA ASN A 245 -4.37 -11.38 73.81
C ASN A 245 -3.04 -12.04 74.22
N LYS A 246 -2.22 -12.47 73.26
CA LYS A 246 -0.86 -12.97 73.54
C LYS A 246 0.07 -11.88 74.08
N LEU A 247 -0.05 -10.65 73.59
CA LEU A 247 0.71 -9.50 74.10
C LEU A 247 0.28 -9.11 75.53
N TYR A 248 -1.01 -9.24 75.85
CA TYR A 248 -1.52 -8.97 77.20
C TYR A 248 -1.04 -10.01 78.23
N MET A 249 -0.97 -11.29 77.85
CA MET A 249 -0.47 -12.39 78.69
C MET A 249 1.06 -12.40 78.87
N ASN A 250 1.82 -11.76 77.98
CA ASN A 250 3.28 -11.63 78.11
C ASN A 250 3.71 -10.41 78.95
N ASN A 251 2.78 -9.51 79.29
CA ASN A 251 3.02 -8.28 80.07
C ASN A 251 2.48 -8.37 81.51
N THR A 252 2.06 -9.56 81.96
CA THR A 252 1.70 -9.90 83.35
C THR A 252 2.65 -10.98 83.83
#